data_AF-A0A644SRB9-F1
#
_entry.id   AF-A0A644SRB9-F1
#
_cell.length_a   1.000
_cell.length_b   1.000
_cell.length_c   1.000
_cell.angle_alpha   90.00
_cell.angle_beta   90.00
_cell.angle_gamma   90.00
#
_symmetry.space_group_name_H-M   'P 1'
#
loop_
_entity.id
_entity.type
_entity.pdbx_description
1 polymer ?
#
loop_
_entity_poly.entity_id
_entity_poly.type
_entity_poly.pdbx_seq_one_letter_code
_entity_poly.pdbx_strand_id
1 'polypeptide(L)'
;MAEKKAILLMLPSVALSGASEALDKLKKKAVLLANADSAGLEALALELGGKKVEAAALEGAEDALLVVQGDEAALAAALEAADRRTLVVVAAADGVAFYGLAVDSKAGAVARAVNAQDIAVTIATIVDLPVSAQCTGGIIYQAMKNPNLKLDEIRKLKEALVRMESVIQRDNREPWDKHDCA
;
A
#
# COMPACT_ATOMS: atom_id res chain seq x y z
N MET A 1 -8.66 13.22 -3.52
CA MET A 1 -8.51 11.74 -3.52
C MET A 1 -7.08 11.32 -3.87
N ALA A 2 -6.41 10.62 -2.96
CA ALA A 2 -5.11 10.01 -3.21
C ALA A 2 -5.20 8.91 -4.30
N GLU A 3 -4.17 8.78 -5.14
CA GLU A 3 -4.15 7.77 -6.23
C GLU A 3 -3.96 6.34 -5.70
N LYS A 4 -3.32 6.21 -4.54
CA LYS A 4 -3.16 4.97 -3.78
C LYS A 4 -3.56 5.23 -2.32
N LYS A 5 -4.22 4.26 -1.72
CA LYS A 5 -4.76 4.36 -0.36
C LYS A 5 -4.34 3.16 0.47
N ALA A 6 -4.10 3.37 1.76
CA ALA A 6 -3.86 2.33 2.74
C ALA A 6 -4.88 2.44 3.87
N ILE A 7 -5.42 1.29 4.30
CA ILE A 7 -6.23 1.15 5.50
C ILE A 7 -5.45 0.24 6.45
N LEU A 8 -4.98 0.81 7.56
CA LEU A 8 -4.39 0.08 8.67
C LEU A 8 -5.48 -0.20 9.71
N LEU A 9 -5.75 -1.48 9.96
CA LEU A 9 -6.64 -1.94 11.00
C LEU A 9 -5.84 -2.43 12.21
N MET A 10 -6.13 -1.88 13.37
CA MET A 10 -5.60 -2.34 14.65
C MET A 10 -6.69 -3.18 15.34
N LEU A 11 -6.54 -4.50 15.33
CA LEU A 11 -7.49 -5.48 15.85
C LEU A 11 -6.85 -6.35 16.95
N PRO A 12 -6.48 -5.78 18.11
CA PRO A 12 -5.70 -6.48 19.13
C PRO A 12 -6.43 -7.66 19.79
N SER A 13 -7.76 -7.74 19.65
CA SER A 13 -8.59 -8.84 20.18
C SER A 13 -8.88 -9.95 19.16
N VAL A 14 -8.54 -9.74 17.88
CA VAL A 14 -8.81 -10.68 16.80
C VAL A 14 -7.53 -11.46 16.49
N ALA A 15 -7.64 -12.78 16.35
CA ALA A 15 -6.54 -13.63 15.90
C ALA A 15 -6.73 -14.01 14.43
N LEU A 16 -5.69 -13.87 13.62
CA LEU A 16 -5.64 -14.37 12.26
C LEU A 16 -5.77 -15.90 12.22
N SER A 17 -5.44 -16.63 13.28
CA SER A 17 -5.74 -18.07 13.36
C SER A 17 -7.24 -18.39 13.47
N GLY A 18 -8.07 -17.41 13.87
CA GLY A 18 -9.52 -17.55 14.05
C GLY A 18 -10.29 -17.79 12.76
N ALA A 19 -11.60 -18.03 12.86
CA ALA A 19 -12.48 -18.29 11.71
C ALA A 19 -13.70 -17.38 11.76
N SER A 20 -13.88 -16.58 10.72
CA SER A 20 -15.07 -15.77 10.47
C SER A 20 -15.15 -15.42 8.99
N GLU A 21 -16.31 -14.99 8.51
CA GLU A 21 -16.50 -14.68 7.08
C GLU A 21 -15.50 -13.63 6.57
N ALA A 22 -15.24 -12.59 7.39
CA ALA A 22 -14.28 -11.54 7.06
C ALA A 22 -12.83 -12.07 7.07
N LEU A 23 -12.46 -12.87 8.08
CA LEU A 23 -11.13 -13.49 8.16
C LEU A 23 -10.89 -14.47 7.02
N ASP A 24 -11.88 -15.26 6.64
CA ASP A 24 -11.80 -16.20 5.53
C ASP A 24 -11.66 -15.48 4.18
N LYS A 25 -12.37 -14.37 4.01
CA LYS A 25 -12.22 -13.48 2.82
C LYS A 25 -10.82 -12.87 2.77
N LEU A 26 -10.28 -12.42 3.90
CA LEU A 26 -8.93 -11.87 4.02
C LEU A 26 -7.88 -12.93 3.63
N LYS A 27 -7.88 -14.08 4.31
CA LYS A 27 -6.88 -15.15 4.15
C LYS A 27 -6.76 -15.71 2.73
N LYS A 28 -7.85 -15.70 1.95
CA LYS A 28 -7.84 -16.21 0.56
C LYS A 28 -6.87 -15.47 -0.36
N LYS A 29 -6.58 -14.20 -0.08
CA LYS A 29 -5.73 -13.35 -0.94
C LYS A 29 -4.72 -12.51 -0.18
N ALA A 30 -4.67 -12.63 1.13
CA ALA A 30 -3.72 -11.93 1.95
C ALA A 30 -2.37 -12.67 2.03
N VAL A 31 -1.31 -11.92 2.31
CA VAL A 31 -0.04 -12.45 2.78
C VAL A 31 0.00 -12.33 4.29
N LEU A 32 0.27 -13.44 4.97
CA LEU A 32 0.36 -13.51 6.43
C LEU A 32 1.81 -13.36 6.88
N LEU A 33 2.04 -12.45 7.81
CA LEU A 33 3.30 -12.22 8.51
C LEU A 33 3.14 -12.79 9.93
N ALA A 34 3.37 -14.09 10.07
CA ALA A 34 3.12 -14.82 11.32
C ALA A 34 4.07 -14.43 12.46
N ASN A 35 5.25 -13.91 12.13
CA ASN A 35 6.27 -13.49 13.10
C ASN A 35 6.39 -11.95 13.15
N ALA A 36 5.28 -11.24 12.87
CA ALA A 36 5.25 -9.79 12.90
C ALA A 36 5.00 -9.25 14.30
N ASP A 37 5.82 -8.30 14.72
CA ASP A 37 5.56 -7.46 15.89
C ASP A 37 4.90 -6.14 15.45
N SER A 38 3.66 -5.95 15.85
CA SER A 38 2.86 -4.74 15.56
C SER A 38 2.92 -3.68 16.67
N ALA A 39 3.73 -3.89 17.72
CA ALA A 39 3.87 -2.95 18.82
C ALA A 39 4.33 -1.56 18.33
N GLY A 40 3.56 -0.52 18.64
CA GLY A 40 3.85 0.85 18.24
C GLY A 40 3.53 1.19 16.77
N LEU A 41 2.98 0.25 15.99
CA LEU A 41 2.65 0.46 14.57
C LEU A 41 1.65 1.60 14.37
N GLU A 42 0.69 1.76 15.27
CA GLU A 42 -0.28 2.84 15.22
C GLU A 42 0.40 4.22 15.30
N ALA A 43 1.32 4.41 16.24
CA ALA A 43 2.04 5.67 16.38
C ALA A 43 2.86 5.99 15.13
N LEU A 44 3.57 4.99 14.59
CA LEU A 44 4.33 5.13 13.34
C LEU A 44 3.42 5.48 12.15
N ALA A 45 2.23 4.87 12.07
CA ALA A 45 1.28 5.18 11.01
C ALA A 45 0.79 6.63 11.07
N LEU A 46 0.58 7.17 12.27
CA LEU A 46 0.21 8.59 12.45
C LEU A 46 1.37 9.53 12.11
N GLU A 47 2.61 9.16 12.48
CA GLU A 47 3.81 9.92 12.10
C GLU A 47 4.03 9.96 10.58
N LEU A 48 3.62 8.92 9.86
CA LEU A 48 3.61 8.88 8.39
C LEU A 48 2.50 9.74 7.76
N GLY A 49 1.72 10.47 8.56
CA GLY A 49 0.59 11.28 8.10
C GLY A 49 -0.72 10.51 8.04
N GLY A 50 -0.80 9.33 8.66
CA GLY A 50 -2.02 8.57 8.79
C GLY A 50 -3.07 9.29 9.64
N LYS A 51 -4.34 9.13 9.29
CA LYS A 51 -5.46 9.74 10.00
C LYS A 51 -6.32 8.70 10.68
N LYS A 52 -6.59 8.90 11.97
CA LYS A 52 -7.56 8.07 12.69
C LYS A 52 -8.96 8.34 12.17
N VAL A 53 -9.66 7.29 11.81
CA VAL A 53 -11.05 7.35 11.35
C VAL A 53 -11.85 6.20 11.95
N GLU A 54 -13.14 6.43 12.13
CA GLU A 54 -14.10 5.37 12.47
C GLU A 54 -14.36 4.49 11.25
N ALA A 55 -14.70 3.21 11.46
CA ALA A 55 -14.96 2.26 10.37
C ALA A 55 -16.05 2.78 9.39
N ALA A 56 -17.07 3.46 9.91
CA ALA A 56 -18.15 4.04 9.11
C ALA A 56 -17.70 5.19 8.18
N ALA A 57 -16.53 5.78 8.40
CA ALA A 57 -16.01 6.89 7.61
C ALA A 57 -15.07 6.45 6.47
N LEU A 58 -14.83 5.14 6.30
CA LEU A 58 -13.84 4.61 5.36
C LEU A 58 -14.13 4.94 3.88
N GLU A 59 -15.40 4.89 3.46
CA GLU A 59 -15.81 5.14 2.07
C GLU A 59 -15.64 6.60 1.64
N GLY A 60 -15.81 7.55 2.57
CA GLY A 60 -15.72 8.99 2.29
C GLY A 60 -14.34 9.61 2.57
N ALA A 61 -13.42 8.86 3.15
CA ALA A 61 -12.13 9.38 3.55
C ALA A 61 -11.15 9.48 2.37
N GLU A 62 -10.55 10.66 2.18
CA GLU A 62 -9.66 10.98 1.06
C GLU A 62 -8.17 10.82 1.36
N ASP A 63 -7.81 10.68 2.64
CA ASP A 63 -6.43 10.58 3.10
C ASP A 63 -5.76 9.28 2.60
N ALA A 64 -4.47 9.37 2.29
CA ALA A 64 -3.71 8.26 1.71
C ALA A 64 -3.48 7.10 2.70
N LEU A 65 -3.47 7.36 4.01
CA LEU A 65 -3.39 6.34 5.06
C LEU A 65 -4.45 6.59 6.13
N LEU A 66 -5.32 5.61 6.30
CA LEU A 66 -6.36 5.59 7.32
C LEU A 66 -6.00 4.57 8.40
N VAL A 67 -6.17 4.97 9.66
CA VAL A 67 -5.93 4.11 10.82
C VAL A 67 -7.26 3.90 11.52
N VAL A 68 -7.68 2.65 11.65
CA VAL A 68 -8.93 2.27 12.31
C VAL A 68 -8.61 1.29 13.42
N GLN A 69 -9.12 1.57 14.62
CA GLN A 69 -9.18 0.60 15.69
C GLN A 69 -10.55 -0.05 15.70
N GLY A 70 -10.62 -1.36 15.96
CA GLY A 70 -11.91 -2.03 16.02
C GLY A 70 -11.80 -3.54 16.20
N ASP A 71 -12.84 -4.22 15.74
CA ASP A 71 -13.01 -5.67 15.80
C ASP A 71 -13.26 -6.24 14.38
N GLU A 72 -13.86 -7.43 14.31
CA GLU A 72 -14.18 -8.06 13.03
C GLU A 72 -15.17 -7.25 12.16
N ALA A 73 -16.03 -6.40 12.75
CA ALA A 73 -16.92 -5.55 11.97
C ALA A 73 -16.12 -4.45 11.24
N ALA A 74 -15.09 -3.91 11.89
CA ALA A 74 -14.17 -2.96 11.23
C ALA A 74 -13.39 -3.62 10.09
N LEU A 75 -13.02 -4.90 10.23
CA LEU A 75 -12.42 -5.70 9.15
C LEU A 75 -13.37 -5.86 7.96
N ALA A 76 -14.63 -6.22 8.22
CA ALA A 76 -15.63 -6.36 7.17
C ALA A 76 -15.82 -5.03 6.39
N ALA A 77 -16.01 -3.93 7.12
CA ALA A 77 -16.16 -2.59 6.53
C ALA A 77 -14.94 -2.19 5.68
N ALA A 78 -13.72 -2.46 6.15
CA ALA A 78 -12.52 -2.17 5.37
C ALA A 78 -12.40 -3.02 4.10
N LEU A 79 -12.78 -4.29 4.14
CA LEU A 79 -12.79 -5.18 2.98
C LEU A 79 -13.91 -4.85 1.97
N GLU A 80 -14.94 -4.13 2.39
CA GLU A 80 -15.98 -3.58 1.52
C GLU A 80 -15.57 -2.26 0.89
N ALA A 81 -14.96 -1.36 1.68
CA ALA A 81 -14.44 -0.08 1.21
C ALA A 81 -13.19 -0.23 0.31
N ALA A 82 -12.48 -1.35 0.39
CA ALA A 82 -11.25 -1.58 -0.38
C ALA A 82 -11.52 -1.80 -1.87
N ASP A 83 -10.86 -0.99 -2.69
CA ASP A 83 -10.86 -1.11 -4.14
C ASP A 83 -9.50 -1.62 -4.68
N ARG A 84 -9.32 -1.59 -6.00
CA ARG A 84 -8.06 -2.02 -6.66
C ARG A 84 -6.83 -1.18 -6.33
N ARG A 85 -7.01 0.01 -5.74
CA ARG A 85 -5.96 0.97 -5.35
C ARG A 85 -5.75 1.04 -3.85
N THR A 86 -6.42 0.15 -3.10
CA THR A 86 -6.38 0.12 -1.65
C THR A 86 -5.51 -1.03 -1.16
N LEU A 87 -4.51 -0.71 -0.34
CA LEU A 87 -3.79 -1.66 0.51
C LEU A 87 -4.55 -1.76 1.83
N VAL A 88 -4.88 -2.96 2.28
CA VAL A 88 -5.42 -3.21 3.62
C VAL A 88 -4.34 -3.95 4.41
N VAL A 89 -3.96 -3.38 5.56
CA VAL A 89 -3.05 -4.01 6.52
C VAL A 89 -3.81 -4.26 7.80
N VAL A 90 -3.79 -5.50 8.27
CA VAL A 90 -4.49 -5.92 9.49
C VAL A 90 -3.45 -6.31 10.51
N ALA A 91 -3.32 -5.52 11.58
CA ALA A 91 -2.53 -5.85 12.75
C ALA A 91 -3.42 -6.54 13.78
N ALA A 92 -3.25 -7.85 13.88
CA ALA A 92 -4.02 -8.74 14.75
C ALA A 92 -3.18 -9.16 15.98
N ALA A 93 -3.80 -9.92 16.89
CA ALA A 93 -3.15 -10.39 18.12
C ALA A 93 -1.96 -11.33 17.88
N ASP A 94 -2.00 -12.13 16.82
CA ASP A 94 -1.07 -13.21 16.50
C ASP A 94 -0.26 -12.98 15.22
N GLY A 95 -0.31 -11.76 14.66
CA GLY A 95 0.49 -11.39 13.50
C GLY A 95 -0.14 -10.27 12.67
N VAL A 96 0.38 -10.11 11.45
CA VAL A 96 -0.06 -9.06 10.53
C VAL A 96 -0.42 -9.65 9.17
N ALA A 97 -1.49 -9.16 8.55
CA ALA A 97 -1.91 -9.57 7.22
C ALA A 97 -1.89 -8.39 6.25
N PHE A 98 -1.37 -8.62 5.04
CA PHE A 98 -1.37 -7.65 3.95
C PHE A 98 -2.36 -8.12 2.88
N TYR A 99 -3.23 -7.24 2.41
CA TYR A 99 -4.25 -7.54 1.39
C TYR A 99 -4.39 -6.39 0.39
N GLY A 100 -4.71 -6.71 -0.86
CA GLY A 100 -5.07 -5.70 -1.87
C GLY A 100 -3.87 -5.21 -2.70
N LEU A 101 -3.74 -3.89 -2.83
CA LEU A 101 -2.78 -3.25 -3.73
C LEU A 101 -1.34 -3.73 -3.50
N ALA A 102 -0.66 -4.10 -4.59
CA ALA A 102 0.76 -4.52 -4.64
C ALA A 102 1.12 -5.80 -3.85
N VAL A 103 0.17 -6.44 -3.17
CA VAL A 103 0.38 -7.67 -2.39
C VAL A 103 0.45 -8.90 -3.29
N ASP A 104 1.37 -9.83 -3.00
CA ASP A 104 1.41 -11.14 -3.66
C ASP A 104 0.48 -12.16 -2.97
N SER A 105 -0.76 -12.24 -3.43
CA SER A 105 -1.73 -13.20 -2.90
C SER A 105 -1.29 -14.67 -2.99
N LYS A 106 -0.21 -15.00 -3.73
CA LYS A 106 0.33 -16.36 -3.85
C LYS A 106 1.47 -16.65 -2.87
N ALA A 107 2.03 -15.63 -2.22
CA ALA A 107 3.12 -15.82 -1.26
C ALA A 107 2.65 -16.58 0.00
N GLY A 108 1.35 -16.54 0.31
CA GLY A 108 0.76 -17.26 1.43
C GLY A 108 1.23 -16.70 2.77
N ALA A 109 2.27 -17.27 3.35
CA ALA A 109 2.86 -16.83 4.61
C ALA A 109 4.35 -16.54 4.48
N VAL A 110 4.79 -15.45 5.10
CA VAL A 110 6.20 -15.04 5.13
C VAL A 110 6.73 -15.28 6.55
N ALA A 111 7.74 -16.15 6.66
CA ALA A 111 8.32 -16.56 7.94
C ALA A 111 9.32 -15.54 8.53
N ARG A 112 9.73 -14.54 7.76
CA ARG A 112 10.65 -13.48 8.21
C ARG A 112 10.06 -12.75 9.42
N ALA A 113 10.85 -12.62 10.48
CA ALA A 113 10.50 -11.74 11.59
C ALA A 113 10.53 -10.29 11.10
N VAL A 114 9.45 -9.56 11.36
CA VAL A 114 9.28 -8.17 10.94
C VAL A 114 8.79 -7.36 12.12
N ASN A 115 9.22 -6.10 12.22
CA ASN A 115 8.78 -5.19 13.26
C ASN A 115 7.83 -4.12 12.70
N ALA A 116 7.28 -3.29 13.59
CA ALA A 116 6.35 -2.23 13.22
C ALA A 116 6.96 -1.21 12.23
N GLN A 117 8.27 -0.95 12.29
CA GLN A 117 8.92 -0.07 11.32
C GLN A 117 8.96 -0.69 9.93
N ASP A 118 9.27 -1.98 9.80
CA ASP A 118 9.25 -2.69 8.51
C ASP A 118 7.85 -2.59 7.85
N ILE A 119 6.80 -2.78 8.65
CA ILE A 119 5.40 -2.69 8.20
C ILE A 119 5.08 -1.25 7.77
N ALA A 120 5.37 -0.26 8.62
CA ALA A 120 5.11 1.14 8.35
C ALA A 120 5.80 1.63 7.06
N VAL A 121 7.06 1.24 6.86
CA VAL A 121 7.84 1.62 5.66
C VAL A 121 7.33 0.90 4.42
N THR A 122 6.89 -0.35 4.56
CA THR A 122 6.27 -1.08 3.45
C THR A 122 4.95 -0.42 3.03
N ILE A 123 4.11 0.00 3.99
CA ILE A 123 2.90 0.78 3.72
C ILE A 123 3.27 2.07 3.00
N ALA A 124 4.18 2.86 3.57
CA ALA A 124 4.59 4.15 3.02
C ALA A 124 5.13 4.00 1.59
N THR A 125 5.93 2.96 1.35
CA THR A 125 6.43 2.65 0.02
C THR A 125 5.27 2.33 -0.94
N ILE A 126 4.34 1.44 -0.59
CA ILE A 126 3.26 1.06 -1.50
C ILE A 126 2.38 2.28 -1.87
N VAL A 127 2.03 3.11 -0.89
CA VAL A 127 1.09 4.24 -1.06
C VAL A 127 1.74 5.60 -1.29
N ASP A 128 3.04 5.64 -1.61
CA ASP A 128 3.76 6.87 -1.95
C ASP A 128 3.82 7.93 -0.82
N LEU A 129 3.87 7.47 0.44
CA LEU A 129 4.06 8.38 1.56
C LEU A 129 5.54 8.68 1.80
N PRO A 130 5.87 9.91 2.24
CA PRO A 130 7.23 10.27 2.61
C PRO A 130 7.67 9.46 3.84
N VAL A 131 8.88 8.89 3.75
CA VAL A 131 9.50 8.14 4.85
C VAL A 131 10.47 9.06 5.60
N SER A 132 10.46 8.98 6.93
CA SER A 132 11.37 9.75 7.79
C SER A 132 12.84 9.34 7.58
N ALA A 133 13.75 10.29 7.70
CA ALA A 133 15.20 10.03 7.66
C ALA A 133 15.70 9.13 8.82
N GLN A 134 14.93 9.04 9.91
CA GLN A 134 15.25 8.19 11.07
C GLN A 134 14.70 6.76 10.93
N CYS A 135 14.07 6.45 9.80
CA CYS A 135 13.55 5.12 9.52
C CYS A 135 14.68 4.08 9.51
N THR A 136 14.54 3.04 10.34
CA THR A 136 15.45 1.88 10.35
C THR A 136 14.81 0.61 9.78
N GLY A 137 13.50 0.64 9.53
CA GLY A 137 12.74 -0.47 8.96
C GLY A 137 13.12 -0.76 7.50
N GLY A 138 13.03 -2.04 7.12
CA GLY A 138 13.22 -2.53 5.77
C GLY A 138 11.90 -2.90 5.10
N ILE A 139 11.80 -2.63 3.80
CA ILE A 139 10.64 -3.01 2.99
C ILE A 139 10.51 -4.55 2.94
N ILE A 140 9.29 -5.04 3.13
CA ILE A 140 8.96 -6.47 3.12
C ILE A 140 8.68 -6.92 1.68
N TYR A 141 9.72 -7.02 0.86
CA TYR A 141 9.59 -7.42 -0.55
C TYR A 141 8.97 -8.81 -0.74
N GLN A 142 9.11 -9.72 0.23
CA GLN A 142 8.51 -11.05 0.18
C GLN A 142 6.97 -11.02 0.17
N ALA A 143 6.35 -9.95 0.66
CA ALA A 143 4.90 -9.77 0.63
C ALA A 143 4.40 -9.08 -0.64
N MET A 144 5.31 -8.57 -1.48
CA MET A 144 4.97 -7.78 -2.66
C MET A 144 4.95 -8.63 -3.93
N LYS A 145 3.96 -8.40 -4.78
CA LYS A 145 3.86 -9.04 -6.11
C LYS A 145 5.00 -8.65 -7.04
N ASN A 146 5.51 -7.44 -6.89
CA ASN A 146 6.62 -6.92 -7.68
C ASN A 146 7.61 -6.18 -6.77
N PRO A 147 8.78 -6.77 -6.48
CA PRO A 147 9.82 -6.09 -5.71
C PRO A 147 10.30 -4.78 -6.35
N ASN A 148 10.21 -4.67 -7.68
CA ASN A 148 10.64 -3.51 -8.46
C ASN A 148 9.52 -2.48 -8.69
N LEU A 149 8.42 -2.53 -7.92
CA LEU A 149 7.25 -1.65 -8.09
C LEU A 149 7.63 -0.19 -8.37
N LYS A 150 8.50 0.38 -7.53
CA LYS A 150 8.96 1.78 -7.66
C LYS A 150 9.85 2.02 -8.87
N LEU A 151 10.71 1.07 -9.20
CA LEU A 151 11.54 1.18 -10.39
C LEU A 151 10.69 1.16 -11.66
N ASP A 152 9.65 0.34 -11.70
CA ASP A 152 8.75 0.26 -12.85
C ASP A 152 7.86 1.50 -12.97
N GLU A 153 7.42 2.08 -11.85
CA GLU A 153 6.72 3.38 -11.83
C GLU A 153 7.62 4.49 -12.39
N ILE A 154 8.87 4.58 -11.93
CA ILE A 154 9.85 5.55 -12.42
C ILE A 154 10.13 5.35 -13.92
N ARG A 155 10.28 4.10 -14.39
CA ARG A 155 10.49 3.81 -15.82
C ARG A 155 9.32 4.30 -16.67
N LYS A 156 8.08 4.03 -16.26
CA LYS A 156 6.88 4.52 -16.97
C LYS A 156 6.82 6.04 -17.04
N LEU A 157 7.21 6.72 -15.96
CA LEU A 157 7.28 8.18 -15.94
C LEU A 157 8.36 8.70 -16.90
N LYS A 158 9.56 8.08 -16.91
CA LYS A 158 10.63 8.42 -17.85
C LYS A 158 10.19 8.21 -19.31
N GLU A 159 9.52 7.10 -19.62
CA GLU A 159 8.97 6.83 -20.95
C GLU A 159 7.88 7.83 -21.36
N ALA A 160 7.05 8.27 -20.42
CA ALA A 160 6.05 9.31 -20.66
C ALA A 160 6.72 10.67 -20.96
N LEU A 161 7.76 11.04 -20.22
CA LEU A 161 8.53 12.27 -20.46
C LEU A 161 9.16 12.26 -21.85
N VAL A 162 9.86 11.17 -22.23
CA VAL A 162 10.47 11.05 -23.56
C VAL A 162 9.42 11.19 -24.68
N ARG A 163 8.23 10.60 -24.50
CA ARG A 163 7.13 10.76 -25.47
C ARG A 163 6.63 12.20 -25.56
N MET A 164 6.44 12.87 -24.43
CA MET A 164 6.02 14.28 -24.39
C MET A 164 7.07 15.20 -25.02
N GLU A 165 8.35 15.02 -24.71
CA GLU A 165 9.46 15.76 -25.31
C GLU A 165 9.50 15.58 -26.83
N SER A 166 9.29 14.35 -27.33
CA SER A 166 9.26 14.10 -28.77
C SER A 166 8.12 14.81 -29.51
N VAL A 167 6.97 15.02 -28.84
CA VAL A 167 5.84 15.78 -29.41
C VAL A 167 6.19 17.26 -29.44
N ILE A 168 6.68 17.81 -28.33
CA ILE A 168 7.09 19.22 -28.25
C ILE A 168 8.14 19.55 -29.30
N GLN A 169 9.15 18.68 -29.50
CA GLN A 169 10.18 18.89 -30.53
C GLN A 169 9.64 18.85 -31.96
N ARG A 170 8.56 18.10 -32.23
CA ARG A 170 7.91 18.09 -33.54
C ARG A 170 7.10 19.36 -33.78
N ASP A 171 6.42 19.85 -32.75
CA ASP A 171 5.61 21.07 -32.83
C ASP A 171 6.47 22.35 -32.88
N ASN A 172 7.71 22.28 -32.37
CA ASN A 172 8.68 23.37 -32.43
C ASN A 172 9.49 23.41 -33.75
N ARG A 173 9.21 22.51 -34.70
CA ARG A 173 9.73 22.61 -36.08
C ARG A 173 8.83 23.53 -36.88
N GLU A 174 9.43 24.50 -37.55
CA GLU A 174 8.64 25.44 -38.36
C GLU A 174 8.03 24.69 -39.57
N PRO A 175 6.83 25.06 -40.06
CA PRO A 175 6.15 24.34 -41.14
C PRO A 175 6.99 24.15 -42.42
N TRP A 176 7.99 25.00 -42.65
CA TRP A 176 8.90 24.96 -43.80
C TRP A 176 10.17 24.11 -43.59
N ASP A 177 10.47 23.65 -42.36
CA ASP A 177 11.56 22.69 -42.08
C ASP A 177 11.30 21.28 -42.67
N LYS A 178 10.13 21.07 -43.29
CA LYS A 178 9.79 19.83 -44.01
C LYS A 178 10.20 19.84 -45.49
N HIS A 179 10.73 20.96 -46.00
CA HIS A 179 11.11 21.11 -47.40
C HIS A 179 12.59 21.46 -47.55
N ASP A 180 13.47 20.57 -47.11
CA ASP A 180 14.76 20.46 -47.76
C ASP A 180 14.56 19.64 -49.04
N CYS A 181 14.46 20.38 -50.14
CA CYS A 181 14.49 19.90 -51.50
C CYS A 181 15.75 19.06 -51.77
N ALA A 182 15.54 17.83 -52.23
CA ALA A 182 16.38 17.15 -53.23
C ALA A 182 15.48 16.26 -54.10
#